data_AF-A0A0P1BA67-F1
#
_entry.id   AF-A0A0P1BA67-F1
#
_cell.length_a   1.000
_cell.length_b   1.000
_cell.length_c   1.000
_cell.angle_alpha   90.00
_cell.angle_beta   90.00
_cell.angle_gamma   90.00
#
_symmetry.space_group_name_H-M   'P 1'
#
loop_
_entity.id
_entity.type
_entity.pdbx_description
1 polymer ?
#
loop_
_entity_poly.entity_id
_entity_poly.type
_entity_poly.pdbx_seq_one_letter_code
_entity_poly.pdbx_strand_id
1 'polypeptide(L)'
;MALRSIHPLRSHITAQCSSGISAQQLLARRASLPFARKFNSSTLLAQPRPRRFNSGLERHDEAEPLRSEDLLNPSGRIYSPRRGRDDEDSDVLQQAVRAGLDRDSIAELQDRLDRAKKPSIVWATLITMALGYSCYSTAAWYSVKDTEGLKEQDRGRGRFWPNLASLWPVGETQALTAEESRLRVVRQEEIVNKAQSSARSLSKLCDQLLFPQSLKQSLSQAWLSIVAHYLNLSPGQQAMVPVIAVNTAIFAASAAYSLRPLSRLGRLWSRTFIHSPSSGQHHTILTSSFAHSAPMHFLFNNLALWSFSATIFSSKPFLTSDEGILKHTSEASLAPHLLAFCALAGISSGLLSHLVNAARWRFLAARAGEAVARSKYGLTASLGSSGFAYSLLVMNALAFPDAQVGLIFLPMISFPIAQGVLGLVALDVVGVLRGWRMFDHWAHLGGAAFGYLYFKHGNDLWERKKADWRKNWSFTMEYHSDLDAERERKV
;
A
#
# COMPACT_ATOMS: atom_id res chain seq x y z
N MET A 1 -36.31 15.76 -26.73
CA MET A 1 -37.43 15.67 -25.77
C MET A 1 -37.12 14.92 -24.47
N ALA A 2 -35.87 14.47 -24.22
CA ALA A 2 -35.53 13.55 -23.12
C ALA A 2 -34.80 14.19 -21.90
N LEU A 3 -34.93 15.51 -21.67
CA LEU A 3 -34.15 16.26 -20.66
C LEU A 3 -34.97 16.80 -19.48
N ARG A 4 -36.30 16.60 -19.42
CA ARG A 4 -37.12 16.97 -18.24
C ARG A 4 -37.05 15.97 -17.07
N SER A 5 -36.30 14.87 -17.22
CA SER A 5 -36.25 13.75 -16.26
C SER A 5 -35.13 13.81 -15.22
N ILE A 6 -34.15 14.70 -15.35
CA ILE A 6 -32.99 14.75 -14.44
C ILE A 6 -33.30 15.52 -13.15
N HIS A 7 -34.06 16.62 -13.25
CA HIS A 7 -34.41 17.46 -12.09
C HIS A 7 -35.34 16.78 -11.05
N PRO A 8 -36.33 15.95 -11.44
CA PRO A 8 -37.20 15.25 -10.49
C PRO A 8 -36.50 14.19 -9.65
N LEU A 9 -35.43 13.54 -10.17
CA LEU A 9 -34.74 12.47 -9.42
C LEU A 9 -34.07 13.01 -8.14
N ARG A 10 -33.45 14.20 -8.20
CA ARG A 10 -32.80 14.79 -7.03
C ARG A 10 -33.81 15.17 -5.95
N SER A 11 -34.98 15.70 -6.33
CA SER A 11 -36.03 16.13 -5.39
C SER A 11 -36.88 14.98 -4.84
N HIS A 12 -37.17 13.94 -5.62
CA HIS A 12 -37.91 12.78 -5.09
C HIS A 12 -37.08 11.96 -4.10
N ILE A 13 -35.77 11.82 -4.35
CA ILE A 13 -34.87 11.08 -3.46
C ILE A 13 -34.64 11.85 -2.15
N THR A 14 -34.48 13.17 -2.16
CA THR A 14 -34.41 13.94 -0.90
C THR A 14 -35.73 13.94 -0.14
N ALA A 15 -36.88 14.00 -0.81
CA ALA A 15 -38.20 13.96 -0.15
C ALA A 15 -38.54 12.58 0.46
N GLN A 16 -38.07 11.47 -0.13
CA GLN A 16 -38.25 10.13 0.45
C GLN A 16 -37.24 9.78 1.54
N CYS A 17 -36.05 10.39 1.55
CA CYS A 17 -35.10 10.23 2.65
C CYS A 17 -35.45 11.05 3.91
N SER A 18 -36.36 12.05 3.82
CA SER A 18 -36.78 12.86 4.97
C SER A 18 -37.90 12.26 5.84
N SER A 19 -38.46 11.10 5.48
CA SER A 19 -39.49 10.40 6.28
C SER A 19 -39.01 9.09 6.94
N GLY A 20 -37.73 8.76 6.82
CA GLY A 20 -37.12 7.55 7.39
C GLY A 20 -36.34 7.80 8.68
N ILE A 21 -37.01 7.62 9.83
CA ILE A 21 -36.50 7.35 11.20
C ILE A 21 -35.02 7.72 11.48
N SER A 22 -34.82 8.74 12.33
CA SER A 22 -33.49 9.18 12.78
C SER A 22 -32.65 8.05 13.42
N ALA A 23 -31.36 8.00 13.05
CA ALA A 23 -30.43 6.96 13.50
C ALA A 23 -30.18 6.91 15.03
N GLN A 24 -30.59 7.94 15.79
CA GLN A 24 -30.51 7.96 17.24
C GLN A 24 -31.55 7.05 17.93
N GLN A 25 -32.70 6.78 17.30
CA GLN A 25 -33.76 5.97 17.94
C GLN A 25 -33.50 4.45 17.87
N LEU A 26 -32.63 3.99 16.96
CA LEU A 26 -32.29 2.57 16.80
C LEU A 26 -31.18 2.08 17.76
N LEU A 27 -30.39 2.99 18.33
CA LEU A 27 -29.34 2.66 19.32
C LEU A 27 -29.88 2.51 20.76
N ALA A 28 -31.06 3.05 21.06
CA ALA A 28 -31.64 3.04 22.42
C ALA A 28 -32.37 1.74 22.80
N ARG A 29 -32.54 0.76 21.89
CA ARG A 29 -33.37 -0.44 22.11
C ARG A 29 -32.63 -1.79 22.10
N ARG A 30 -31.29 -1.80 22.20
CA ARG A 30 -30.50 -3.04 22.35
C ARG A 30 -29.67 -3.13 23.63
N ALA A 31 -29.93 -2.25 24.61
CA ALA A 31 -29.32 -2.29 25.93
C ALA A 31 -30.22 -3.01 26.96
N SER A 32 -30.39 -4.33 26.81
CA SER A 32 -30.98 -5.15 27.87
C SER A 32 -30.59 -6.64 27.78
N LEU A 33 -30.10 -7.14 28.91
CA LEU A 33 -29.81 -8.53 29.30
C LEU A 33 -28.39 -9.08 29.08
N PRO A 34 -27.90 -9.97 29.98
CA PRO A 34 -26.51 -9.92 30.42
C PRO A 34 -25.73 -11.23 30.22
N PHE A 35 -24.41 -11.13 30.07
CA PHE A 35 -23.51 -12.21 30.47
C PHE A 35 -22.22 -11.65 31.06
N ALA A 36 -21.96 -11.99 32.33
CA ALA A 36 -20.81 -11.54 33.09
C ALA A 36 -20.15 -12.72 33.80
N ARG A 37 -18.85 -12.57 34.09
CA ARG A 37 -17.95 -13.55 34.75
C ARG A 37 -17.52 -14.70 33.80
N LYS A 38 -16.26 -15.17 33.81
CA LYS A 38 -15.12 -14.92 34.72
C LYS A 38 -13.81 -14.72 33.94
N PHE A 39 -13.00 -13.76 34.37
CA PHE A 39 -11.54 -13.88 34.33
C PHE A 39 -11.00 -13.18 35.58
N ASN A 40 -10.49 -13.97 36.54
CA ASN A 40 -9.84 -13.43 37.74
C ASN A 40 -8.34 -13.25 37.47
N SER A 41 -7.82 -12.10 37.88
CA SER A 41 -6.40 -11.82 38.01
C SER A 41 -5.78 -12.56 39.22
N SER A 42 -4.46 -12.47 39.37
CA SER A 42 -3.58 -13.17 40.34
C SER A 42 -3.09 -14.53 39.80
N THR A 43 -1.81 -14.92 39.95
CA THR A 43 -0.88 -14.55 41.03
C THR A 43 0.60 -14.72 40.61
N LEU A 44 1.49 -14.07 41.38
CA LEU A 44 2.91 -14.39 41.62
C LEU A 44 3.99 -14.05 40.56
N LEU A 45 4.61 -12.90 40.82
CA LEU A 45 6.04 -12.65 40.67
C LEU A 45 6.89 -13.78 41.31
N ALA A 46 8.03 -14.11 40.69
CA ALA A 46 9.12 -14.82 41.34
C ALA A 46 10.48 -14.18 40.99
N GLN A 47 11.20 -13.68 42.00
CA GLN A 47 12.60 -13.25 41.89
C GLN A 47 13.54 -14.36 42.40
N PRO A 48 14.83 -14.36 42.00
CA PRO A 48 15.75 -15.48 42.21
C PRO A 48 16.44 -15.48 43.59
N ARG A 49 16.81 -16.66 44.09
CA ARG A 49 17.69 -16.86 45.28
C ARG A 49 18.66 -18.05 45.08
N PRO A 50 19.74 -18.15 45.87
CA PRO A 50 21.08 -18.36 45.28
C PRO A 50 21.72 -19.75 45.46
N ARG A 51 22.95 -19.87 44.91
CA ARG A 51 23.88 -21.01 44.95
C ARG A 51 24.04 -21.66 46.35
N ARG A 52 24.28 -22.97 46.36
CA ARG A 52 25.06 -23.67 47.40
C ARG A 52 26.30 -24.31 46.78
N PHE A 53 27.44 -24.13 47.45
CA PHE A 53 28.63 -24.96 47.31
C PHE A 53 28.40 -26.27 48.10
N ASN A 54 29.06 -27.35 47.69
CA ASN A 54 29.44 -28.44 48.60
C ASN A 54 30.70 -29.14 48.06
N SER A 55 31.57 -29.54 48.97
CA SER A 55 32.92 -30.09 48.73
C SER A 55 33.00 -31.56 49.14
N GLY A 56 33.85 -32.34 48.46
CA GLY A 56 34.22 -33.70 48.91
C GLY A 56 35.25 -34.36 47.98
N LEU A 57 36.46 -34.63 48.51
CA LEU A 57 37.37 -35.67 48.00
C LEU A 57 36.84 -37.04 48.51
N GLU A 58 37.09 -38.23 47.97
CA GLU A 58 38.32 -38.97 47.56
C GLU A 58 37.89 -40.22 46.74
N ARG A 59 38.69 -41.10 46.09
CA ARG A 59 40.10 -41.19 45.60
C ARG A 59 40.17 -42.34 44.55
N HIS A 60 41.18 -42.34 43.65
CA HIS A 60 41.86 -43.45 42.92
C HIS A 60 41.10 -44.71 42.42
N ASP A 61 41.33 -45.25 41.22
CA ASP A 61 42.28 -44.97 40.11
C ASP A 61 41.64 -45.37 38.74
N GLU A 62 42.24 -45.43 37.54
CA GLU A 62 43.65 -45.51 37.07
C GLU A 62 43.79 -44.93 35.62
N ALA A 63 45.01 -44.97 35.06
CA ALA A 63 45.43 -44.87 33.64
C ALA A 63 45.23 -43.54 32.85
N GLU A 64 46.37 -42.98 32.42
CA GLU A 64 46.57 -41.70 31.69
C GLU A 64 46.27 -41.81 30.16
N PRO A 65 46.08 -40.70 29.38
CA PRO A 65 47.17 -39.74 29.13
C PRO A 65 46.82 -38.25 28.84
N LEU A 66 47.88 -37.43 28.82
CA LEU A 66 48.03 -36.05 28.31
C LEU A 66 47.46 -34.90 29.16
N ARG A 67 48.38 -34.02 29.60
CA ARG A 67 48.14 -32.92 30.57
C ARG A 67 47.59 -31.66 29.92
N SER A 68 46.80 -30.92 30.69
CA SER A 68 46.00 -29.74 30.28
C SER A 68 46.66 -28.38 30.58
N GLU A 69 47.96 -28.34 30.89
CA GLU A 69 48.58 -27.19 31.58
C GLU A 69 49.07 -26.06 30.66
N ASP A 70 49.16 -26.26 29.34
CA ASP A 70 49.64 -25.25 28.37
C ASP A 70 48.55 -24.28 27.83
N LEU A 71 47.36 -24.22 28.45
CA LEU A 71 46.23 -23.41 27.97
C LEU A 71 45.64 -22.43 29.01
N LEU A 72 46.51 -21.76 29.77
CA LEU A 72 46.13 -20.67 30.68
C LEU A 72 46.70 -19.32 30.23
N ASN A 73 45.82 -18.34 29.98
CA ASN A 73 46.23 -16.94 29.90
C ASN A 73 46.25 -16.29 31.30
N PRO A 74 46.88 -15.12 31.48
CA PRO A 74 47.00 -14.45 32.80
C PRO A 74 45.69 -14.02 33.48
N SER A 75 44.52 -14.29 32.88
CA SER A 75 43.19 -13.94 33.43
C SER A 75 42.37 -15.16 33.88
N GLY A 76 42.96 -16.37 33.88
CA GLY A 76 42.36 -17.56 34.51
C GLY A 76 41.09 -18.09 33.84
N ARG A 77 40.86 -17.79 32.56
CA ARG A 77 39.76 -18.37 31.78
C ARG A 77 40.24 -19.56 30.95
N ILE A 78 39.60 -20.71 31.18
CA ILE A 78 39.84 -21.95 30.44
C ILE A 78 39.48 -21.76 28.97
N TYR A 79 40.40 -22.13 28.08
CA TYR A 79 40.13 -22.24 26.64
C TYR A 79 39.28 -23.49 26.39
N SER A 80 37.98 -23.33 26.09
CA SER A 80 37.14 -24.45 25.64
C SER A 80 37.38 -24.72 24.14
N PRO A 81 37.99 -25.84 23.73
CA PRO A 81 38.28 -26.10 22.33
C PRO A 81 37.01 -26.47 21.56
N ARG A 82 36.75 -25.76 20.46
CA ARG A 82 35.68 -25.99 19.46
C ARG A 82 34.25 -26.19 20.01
N ARG A 83 33.45 -25.12 19.92
CA ARG A 83 32.10 -25.28 19.37
C ARG A 83 32.18 -25.36 17.85
N GLY A 84 31.48 -26.32 17.27
CA GLY A 84 31.51 -26.65 15.85
C GLY A 84 30.86 -25.60 14.96
N ARG A 85 30.90 -25.86 13.65
CA ARG A 85 30.46 -24.96 12.57
C ARG A 85 28.91 -24.85 12.48
N ASP A 86 28.19 -25.40 13.45
CA ASP A 86 26.79 -25.82 13.31
C ASP A 86 25.83 -25.08 14.27
N ASP A 87 26.35 -24.35 15.28
CA ASP A 87 25.52 -23.68 16.30
C ASP A 87 24.89 -22.34 15.82
N GLU A 88 25.48 -21.64 14.84
CA GLU A 88 24.96 -20.33 14.35
C GLU A 88 24.01 -20.40 13.15
N ASP A 89 23.88 -21.56 12.50
CA ASP A 89 22.78 -21.82 11.53
C ASP A 89 21.45 -22.07 12.26
N SER A 90 21.48 -22.22 13.58
CA SER A 90 20.42 -22.87 14.34
C SER A 90 19.28 -21.97 14.85
N ASP A 91 19.45 -20.66 14.94
CA ASP A 91 18.56 -19.81 15.78
C ASP A 91 17.10 -19.76 15.26
N VAL A 92 16.88 -19.67 13.95
CA VAL A 92 15.52 -19.65 13.36
C VAL A 92 14.89 -21.04 13.31
N LEU A 93 15.67 -22.08 13.01
CA LEU A 93 15.19 -23.46 12.93
C LEU A 93 14.91 -24.05 14.31
N GLN A 94 15.75 -23.76 15.31
CA GLN A 94 15.45 -24.09 16.71
C GLN A 94 14.24 -23.31 17.22
N GLN A 95 14.05 -22.03 16.84
CA GLN A 95 12.82 -21.31 17.16
C GLN A 95 11.59 -21.96 16.52
N ALA A 96 11.69 -22.42 15.26
CA ALA A 96 10.61 -23.14 14.58
C ALA A 96 10.25 -24.48 15.28
N VAL A 97 11.27 -25.27 15.66
CA VAL A 97 11.09 -26.50 16.44
C VAL A 97 10.48 -26.21 17.82
N ARG A 98 10.97 -25.19 18.54
CA ARG A 98 10.43 -24.76 19.85
C ARG A 98 9.00 -24.21 19.75
N ALA A 99 8.61 -23.67 18.60
CA ALA A 99 7.24 -23.24 18.31
C ALA A 99 6.29 -24.39 17.93
N GLY A 100 6.78 -25.63 17.86
CA GLY A 100 5.96 -26.81 17.56
C GLY A 100 5.49 -26.91 16.10
N LEU A 101 6.22 -26.31 15.16
CA LEU A 101 5.96 -26.48 13.73
C LEU A 101 6.15 -27.95 13.30
N ASP A 102 5.34 -28.38 12.34
CA ASP A 102 5.40 -29.74 11.80
C ASP A 102 6.68 -29.96 10.96
N ARG A 103 6.98 -31.23 10.67
CA ARG A 103 8.21 -31.61 9.94
C ARG A 103 8.26 -31.06 8.51
N ASP A 104 7.12 -30.96 7.82
CA ASP A 104 7.08 -30.50 6.44
C ASP A 104 7.30 -28.98 6.39
N SER A 105 6.70 -28.24 7.34
CA SER A 105 6.96 -26.80 7.54
C SER A 105 8.43 -26.51 7.88
N ILE A 106 9.07 -27.33 8.74
CA ILE A 106 10.49 -27.18 9.06
C ILE A 106 11.36 -27.49 7.83
N ALA A 107 11.04 -28.53 7.06
CA ALA A 107 11.73 -28.87 5.82
C ALA A 107 11.59 -27.76 4.76
N GLU A 108 10.42 -27.14 4.61
CA GLU A 108 10.24 -25.99 3.71
C GLU A 108 11.01 -24.75 4.18
N LEU A 109 11.11 -24.49 5.50
CA LEU A 109 11.95 -23.41 6.03
C LEU A 109 13.44 -23.65 5.75
N GLN A 110 13.93 -24.88 5.92
CA GLN A 110 15.31 -25.26 5.56
C GLN A 110 15.56 -25.07 4.05
N ASP A 111 14.71 -25.63 3.20
CA ASP A 111 14.80 -25.54 1.73
C ASP A 111 14.68 -24.08 1.23
N ARG A 112 13.94 -23.21 1.92
CA ARG A 112 13.95 -21.75 1.68
C ARG A 112 15.26 -21.09 2.12
N LEU A 113 15.84 -21.51 3.23
CA LEU A 113 17.11 -21.00 3.75
C LEU A 113 18.28 -21.40 2.84
N ASP A 114 18.36 -22.66 2.43
CA ASP A 114 19.43 -23.19 1.57
C ASP A 114 19.47 -22.50 0.21
N ARG A 115 18.29 -22.16 -0.34
CA ARG A 115 18.16 -21.38 -1.59
C ARG A 115 18.35 -19.88 -1.41
N ALA A 116 18.53 -19.37 -0.20
CA ALA A 116 18.67 -17.94 0.05
C ALA A 116 19.99 -17.40 -0.52
N LYS A 117 19.86 -16.54 -1.53
CA LYS A 117 20.98 -15.91 -2.24
C LYS A 117 21.35 -14.60 -1.56
N LYS A 118 22.62 -14.20 -1.70
CA LYS A 118 23.10 -12.87 -1.32
C LYS A 118 22.27 -11.78 -2.05
N PRO A 119 21.60 -10.85 -1.34
CA PRO A 119 20.75 -9.85 -1.99
C PRO A 119 21.52 -8.95 -2.97
N SER A 120 20.97 -8.77 -4.17
CA SER A 120 21.59 -7.99 -5.24
C SER A 120 21.15 -6.54 -5.22
N ILE A 121 22.07 -5.64 -4.85
CA ILE A 121 21.87 -4.18 -4.88
C ILE A 121 21.64 -3.70 -6.32
N VAL A 122 22.53 -4.08 -7.25
CA VAL A 122 22.50 -3.59 -8.64
C VAL A 122 21.21 -4.02 -9.34
N TRP A 123 20.86 -5.31 -9.27
CA TRP A 123 19.65 -5.81 -9.95
C TRP A 123 18.36 -5.32 -9.29
N ALA A 124 18.32 -5.15 -7.96
CA ALA A 124 17.17 -4.53 -7.30
C ALA A 124 16.97 -3.09 -7.79
N THR A 125 18.03 -2.27 -7.80
CA THR A 125 17.97 -0.89 -8.26
C THR A 125 17.58 -0.78 -9.74
N LEU A 126 18.26 -1.50 -10.64
CA LEU A 126 17.98 -1.42 -12.09
C LEU A 126 16.56 -1.88 -12.44
N ILE A 127 16.09 -3.01 -11.89
CA ILE A 127 14.76 -3.54 -12.20
C ILE A 127 13.67 -2.63 -11.60
N THR A 128 13.87 -2.10 -10.39
CA THR A 128 12.86 -1.21 -9.79
C THR A 128 12.85 0.18 -10.43
N MET A 129 13.99 0.71 -10.86
CA MET A 129 14.04 1.93 -11.69
C MET A 129 13.30 1.74 -13.02
N ALA A 130 13.54 0.62 -13.73
CA ALA A 130 12.87 0.31 -14.99
C ALA A 130 11.35 0.14 -14.81
N LEU A 131 10.91 -0.59 -13.78
CA LEU A 131 9.50 -0.76 -13.44
C LEU A 131 8.86 0.58 -13.06
N GLY A 132 9.50 1.35 -12.18
CA GLY A 132 9.00 2.64 -11.72
C GLY A 132 8.86 3.65 -12.84
N TYR A 133 9.89 3.79 -13.70
CA TYR A 133 9.83 4.62 -14.89
C TYR A 133 8.74 4.15 -15.86
N SER A 134 8.60 2.85 -16.08
CA SER A 134 7.56 2.30 -16.97
C SER A 134 6.16 2.61 -16.46
N CYS A 135 5.88 2.33 -15.18
CA CYS A 135 4.60 2.65 -14.54
C CYS A 135 4.29 4.15 -14.61
N TYR A 136 5.25 5.00 -14.22
CA TYR A 136 5.08 6.45 -14.18
C TYR A 136 4.86 7.05 -15.58
N SER A 137 5.69 6.64 -16.55
CA SER A 137 5.60 7.08 -17.93
C SER A 137 4.29 6.63 -18.60
N THR A 138 3.84 5.39 -18.35
CA THR A 138 2.58 4.85 -18.89
C THR A 138 1.37 5.56 -18.28
N ALA A 139 1.40 5.86 -16.99
CA ALA A 139 0.34 6.59 -16.32
C ALA A 139 0.26 8.06 -16.80
N ALA A 140 1.40 8.73 -17.01
CA ALA A 140 1.45 10.07 -17.58
C ALA A 140 0.91 10.10 -19.02
N TRP A 141 1.31 9.13 -19.86
CA TRP A 141 0.75 8.95 -21.21
C TRP A 141 -0.77 8.76 -21.17
N TYR A 142 -1.26 7.90 -20.27
CA TYR A 142 -2.69 7.64 -20.14
C TYR A 142 -3.46 8.87 -19.64
N SER A 143 -2.93 9.63 -18.67
CA SER A 143 -3.52 10.91 -18.24
C SER A 143 -3.63 11.89 -19.40
N VAL A 144 -2.58 12.06 -20.20
CA VAL A 144 -2.60 12.91 -21.40
C VAL A 144 -3.65 12.43 -22.40
N LYS A 145 -3.67 11.14 -22.73
CA LYS A 145 -4.62 10.56 -23.69
C LYS A 145 -6.08 10.69 -23.25
N ASP A 146 -6.40 10.37 -21.99
CA ASP A 146 -7.76 10.47 -21.42
C ASP A 146 -8.20 11.95 -21.38
N THR A 147 -7.28 12.86 -21.00
CA THR A 147 -7.54 14.31 -20.92
C THR A 147 -7.78 14.94 -22.29
N GLU A 148 -6.91 14.74 -23.28
CA GLU A 148 -7.07 15.36 -24.61
C GLU A 148 -8.27 14.78 -25.37
N GLY A 149 -8.54 13.47 -25.26
CA GLY A 149 -9.76 12.86 -25.84
C GLY A 149 -11.06 13.41 -25.23
N LEU A 150 -11.08 13.73 -23.94
CA LEU A 150 -12.21 14.40 -23.30
C LEU A 150 -12.35 15.87 -23.71
N LYS A 151 -11.25 16.58 -24.03
CA LYS A 151 -11.31 17.93 -24.60
C LYS A 151 -11.88 17.94 -26.02
N GLU A 152 -11.52 16.96 -26.85
CA GLU A 152 -12.11 16.76 -28.18
C GLU A 152 -13.63 16.53 -28.08
N GLN A 153 -14.06 15.69 -27.13
CA GLN A 153 -15.47 15.44 -26.84
C GLN A 153 -16.22 16.70 -26.34
N ASP A 154 -15.62 17.51 -25.47
CA ASP A 154 -16.21 18.77 -24.98
C ASP A 154 -16.34 19.82 -26.09
N ARG A 155 -15.30 19.97 -26.93
CA ARG A 155 -15.32 20.87 -28.11
C ARG A 155 -16.47 20.54 -29.07
N GLY A 156 -16.72 19.25 -29.32
CA GLY A 156 -17.83 18.79 -30.16
C GLY A 156 -19.24 19.05 -29.60
N ARG A 157 -19.37 19.42 -28.32
CA ARG A 157 -20.67 19.63 -27.64
C ARG A 157 -21.11 21.10 -27.57
N GLY A 158 -20.23 22.05 -27.87
CA GLY A 158 -20.53 23.48 -27.94
C GLY A 158 -20.81 24.15 -26.57
N ARG A 159 -21.10 25.46 -26.61
CA ARG A 159 -21.18 26.36 -25.42
C ARG A 159 -22.39 26.14 -24.49
N PHE A 160 -22.98 24.94 -24.43
CA PHE A 160 -24.11 24.63 -23.54
C PHE A 160 -23.65 24.29 -22.09
N TRP A 161 -22.50 23.65 -21.94
CA TRP A 161 -21.95 23.18 -20.66
C TRP A 161 -21.44 24.24 -19.65
N PRO A 162 -21.01 25.47 -20.02
CA PRO A 162 -20.52 26.46 -19.05
C PRO A 162 -21.47 26.77 -17.89
N ASN A 163 -22.79 26.69 -18.12
CA ASN A 163 -23.80 26.98 -17.11
C ASN A 163 -24.05 25.84 -16.10
N LEU A 164 -23.59 24.62 -16.38
CA LEU A 164 -23.77 23.46 -15.50
C LEU A 164 -22.57 23.24 -14.57
N ALA A 165 -21.36 23.66 -14.98
CA ALA A 165 -20.19 23.66 -14.12
C ALA A 165 -20.36 24.57 -12.87
N SER A 166 -21.15 25.65 -12.96
CA SER A 166 -21.48 26.52 -11.82
C SER A 166 -22.49 25.90 -10.85
N LEU A 167 -23.24 24.88 -11.25
CA LEU A 167 -24.25 24.19 -10.42
C LEU A 167 -23.65 23.05 -9.58
N TRP A 168 -22.37 22.73 -9.78
CA TRP A 168 -21.60 21.81 -8.94
C TRP A 168 -20.51 22.60 -8.21
N PRO A 169 -20.80 23.22 -7.05
CA PRO A 169 -19.82 24.00 -6.32
C PRO A 169 -18.65 23.11 -5.89
N VAL A 170 -17.52 23.29 -6.56
CA VAL A 170 -16.24 22.70 -6.19
C VAL A 170 -15.79 23.40 -4.91
N GLY A 171 -15.66 22.66 -3.81
CA GLY A 171 -15.30 23.23 -2.51
C GLY A 171 -13.96 23.98 -2.54
N GLU A 172 -13.85 25.04 -1.73
CA GLU A 172 -12.77 26.05 -1.73
C GLU A 172 -11.33 25.50 -1.57
N THR A 173 -11.17 24.23 -1.20
CA THR A 173 -9.87 23.57 -1.01
C THR A 173 -9.20 23.10 -2.31
N GLN A 174 -9.85 23.26 -3.48
CA GLN A 174 -9.39 22.68 -4.74
C GLN A 174 -8.83 23.74 -5.70
N ALA A 175 -7.52 23.68 -5.97
CA ALA A 175 -6.84 24.58 -6.92
C ALA A 175 -6.99 24.11 -8.38
N LEU A 176 -8.23 23.85 -8.82
CA LEU A 176 -8.53 23.37 -10.18
C LEU A 176 -8.70 24.54 -11.15
N THR A 177 -8.31 24.30 -12.40
CA THR A 177 -8.64 25.22 -13.49
C THR A 177 -10.12 25.09 -13.87
N ALA A 178 -10.71 26.14 -14.44
CA ALA A 178 -12.08 26.08 -14.97
C ALA A 178 -12.24 25.04 -16.10
N GLU A 179 -11.16 24.72 -16.82
CA GLU A 179 -11.12 23.64 -17.81
C GLU A 179 -11.20 22.26 -17.13
N GLU A 180 -10.41 22.02 -16.09
CA GLU A 180 -10.44 20.77 -15.33
C GLU A 180 -11.81 20.52 -14.67
N SER A 181 -12.44 21.57 -14.14
CA SER A 181 -13.83 21.46 -13.63
C SER A 181 -14.80 20.97 -14.70
N ARG A 182 -14.67 21.42 -15.97
CA ARG A 182 -15.51 20.95 -17.09
C ARG A 182 -15.19 19.51 -17.49
N LEU A 183 -13.91 19.17 -17.63
CA LEU A 183 -13.47 17.82 -17.99
C LEU A 183 -13.98 16.78 -17.00
N ARG A 184 -13.96 17.09 -15.71
CA ARG A 184 -14.51 16.23 -14.65
C ARG A 184 -16.04 16.05 -14.78
N VAL A 185 -16.79 17.07 -15.19
CA VAL A 185 -18.25 16.93 -15.47
C VAL A 185 -18.50 16.02 -16.68
N VAL A 186 -17.74 16.17 -17.77
CA VAL A 186 -17.85 15.28 -18.94
C VAL A 186 -17.50 13.83 -18.55
N ARG A 187 -16.47 13.62 -17.72
CA ARG A 187 -16.10 12.29 -17.20
C ARG A 187 -17.17 11.68 -16.29
N GLN A 188 -17.83 12.46 -15.43
CA GLN A 188 -18.95 11.98 -14.62
C GLN A 188 -20.11 11.49 -15.50
N GLU A 189 -20.45 12.23 -16.54
CA GLU A 189 -21.49 11.84 -17.51
C GLU A 189 -21.10 10.54 -18.25
N GLU A 190 -19.85 10.42 -18.69
CA GLU A 190 -19.33 9.20 -19.32
C GLU A 190 -19.47 7.97 -18.40
N ILE A 191 -19.16 8.13 -17.10
CA ILE A 191 -19.33 7.08 -16.08
C ILE A 191 -20.80 6.72 -15.90
N VAL A 192 -21.72 7.70 -15.84
CA VAL A 192 -23.16 7.46 -15.74
C VAL A 192 -23.68 6.69 -16.98
N ASN A 193 -23.28 7.11 -18.18
CA ASN A 193 -23.66 6.45 -19.44
C ASN A 193 -23.15 4.99 -19.49
N LYS A 194 -21.89 4.76 -19.10
CA LYS A 194 -21.31 3.42 -18.96
C LYS A 194 -22.07 2.59 -17.93
N ALA A 195 -22.38 3.15 -16.76
CA ALA A 195 -23.11 2.45 -15.70
C ALA A 195 -24.54 2.05 -16.11
N GLN A 196 -25.26 2.91 -16.84
CA GLN A 196 -26.56 2.58 -17.43
C GLN A 196 -26.45 1.51 -18.52
N SER A 197 -25.34 1.47 -19.27
CA SER A 197 -25.06 0.37 -20.20
C SER A 197 -24.84 -0.94 -19.45
N SER A 198 -23.97 -0.95 -18.43
CA SER A 198 -23.70 -2.11 -17.58
C SER A 198 -24.95 -2.60 -16.84
N ALA A 199 -25.82 -1.71 -16.37
CA ALA A 199 -27.11 -2.08 -15.76
C ALA A 199 -28.02 -2.81 -16.76
N ARG A 200 -28.08 -2.34 -18.02
CA ARG A 200 -28.83 -3.01 -19.10
C ARG A 200 -28.21 -4.37 -19.46
N SER A 201 -26.89 -4.51 -19.45
CA SER A 201 -26.21 -5.79 -19.67
C SER A 201 -26.44 -6.77 -18.52
N LEU A 202 -26.38 -6.32 -17.26
CA LEU A 202 -26.70 -7.12 -16.08
C LEU A 202 -28.16 -7.60 -16.11
N SER A 203 -29.09 -6.70 -16.44
CA SER A 203 -30.49 -7.01 -16.68
C SER A 203 -30.66 -8.14 -17.71
N LYS A 204 -29.98 -8.06 -18.86
CA LYS A 204 -30.01 -9.11 -19.90
C LYS A 204 -29.42 -10.44 -19.42
N LEU A 205 -28.35 -10.41 -18.63
CA LEU A 205 -27.75 -11.62 -18.05
C LEU A 205 -28.71 -12.29 -17.05
N CYS A 206 -29.43 -11.52 -16.23
CA CYS A 206 -30.47 -12.05 -15.35
C CYS A 206 -31.61 -12.71 -16.14
N ASP A 207 -32.00 -12.13 -17.28
CA ASP A 207 -33.01 -12.73 -18.17
C ASP A 207 -32.52 -14.06 -18.76
N GLN A 208 -31.26 -14.14 -19.20
CA GLN A 208 -30.65 -15.37 -19.72
C GLN A 208 -30.52 -16.48 -18.67
N LEU A 209 -30.33 -16.11 -17.40
CA LEU A 209 -30.22 -17.04 -16.27
C LEU A 209 -31.58 -17.33 -15.60
N LEU A 210 -32.70 -16.89 -16.19
CA LEU A 210 -34.06 -17.09 -15.71
C LEU A 210 -34.29 -16.60 -14.26
N PHE A 211 -33.57 -15.55 -13.84
CA PHE A 211 -33.71 -15.03 -12.48
C PHE A 211 -35.01 -14.24 -12.27
N PRO A 212 -35.60 -14.24 -11.05
CA PRO A 212 -36.82 -13.50 -10.76
C PRO A 212 -36.69 -12.00 -11.03
N GLN A 213 -37.79 -11.38 -11.50
CA GLN A 213 -37.86 -9.94 -11.81
C GLN A 213 -37.46 -9.05 -10.63
N SER A 214 -37.76 -9.46 -9.39
CA SER A 214 -37.36 -8.76 -8.16
C SER A 214 -35.84 -8.76 -7.97
N LEU A 215 -35.16 -9.88 -8.22
CA LEU A 215 -33.70 -9.98 -8.12
C LEU A 215 -33.02 -9.13 -9.21
N LYS A 216 -33.54 -9.19 -10.45
CA LYS A 216 -33.06 -8.36 -11.57
C LYS A 216 -33.15 -6.86 -11.28
N GLN A 217 -34.27 -6.39 -10.73
CA GLN A 217 -34.45 -5.00 -10.32
C GLN A 217 -33.50 -4.64 -9.18
N SER A 218 -33.43 -5.45 -8.11
CA SER A 218 -32.53 -5.22 -6.97
C SER A 218 -31.06 -5.15 -7.38
N LEU A 219 -30.58 -6.05 -8.24
CA LEU A 219 -29.20 -6.04 -8.73
C LEU A 219 -28.91 -4.80 -9.58
N SER A 220 -29.83 -4.41 -10.46
CA SER A 220 -29.69 -3.22 -11.30
C SER A 220 -29.68 -1.93 -10.46
N GLN A 221 -30.56 -1.84 -9.46
CA GLN A 221 -30.61 -0.71 -8.52
C GLN A 221 -29.38 -0.68 -7.60
N ALA A 222 -28.93 -1.81 -7.08
CA ALA A 222 -27.71 -1.89 -6.28
C ALA A 222 -26.48 -1.43 -7.07
N TRP A 223 -26.34 -1.87 -8.33
CA TRP A 223 -25.27 -1.42 -9.22
C TRP A 223 -25.31 0.10 -9.46
N LEU A 224 -26.47 0.67 -9.79
CA LEU A 224 -26.60 2.11 -9.99
C LEU A 224 -26.35 2.91 -8.70
N SER A 225 -26.76 2.38 -7.54
CA SER A 225 -26.47 2.98 -6.22
C SER A 225 -24.98 2.95 -5.87
N ILE A 226 -24.27 1.87 -6.21
CA ILE A 226 -22.80 1.79 -6.05
C ILE A 226 -22.10 2.85 -6.91
N VAL A 227 -22.52 3.02 -8.17
CA VAL A 227 -21.95 4.05 -9.05
C VAL A 227 -22.30 5.46 -8.56
N ALA A 228 -23.53 5.70 -8.11
CA ALA A 228 -23.93 6.98 -7.53
C ALA A 228 -23.11 7.30 -6.27
N HIS A 229 -22.84 6.32 -5.41
CA HIS A 229 -21.95 6.50 -4.26
C HIS A 229 -20.52 6.82 -4.69
N TYR A 230 -19.97 6.08 -5.66
CA TYR A 230 -18.64 6.33 -6.23
C TYR A 230 -18.49 7.77 -6.78
N LEU A 231 -19.50 8.27 -7.50
CA LEU A 231 -19.48 9.63 -8.06
C LEU A 231 -19.52 10.74 -7.00
N ASN A 232 -20.08 10.44 -5.81
CA ASN A 232 -20.09 11.36 -4.66
C ASN A 232 -18.79 11.35 -3.85
N LEU A 233 -17.85 10.43 -4.13
CA LEU A 233 -16.53 10.41 -3.48
C LEU A 233 -15.68 11.59 -3.93
N SER A 234 -14.75 12.03 -3.08
CA SER A 234 -13.74 13.00 -3.47
C SER A 234 -12.87 12.47 -4.63
N PRO A 235 -12.31 13.35 -5.48
CA PRO A 235 -11.45 12.94 -6.60
C PRO A 235 -10.28 12.02 -6.20
N GLY A 236 -9.67 12.27 -5.03
CA GLY A 236 -8.61 11.42 -4.49
C GLY A 236 -9.09 10.07 -3.94
N GLN A 237 -10.32 9.98 -3.43
CA GLN A 237 -10.92 8.69 -3.06
C GLN A 237 -11.32 7.87 -4.30
N GLN A 238 -11.91 8.50 -5.31
CA GLN A 238 -12.20 7.85 -6.61
C GLN A 238 -10.93 7.23 -7.21
N ALA A 239 -9.83 7.99 -7.19
CA ALA A 239 -8.51 7.54 -7.62
C ALA A 239 -7.91 6.40 -6.78
N MET A 240 -8.31 6.26 -5.51
CA MET A 240 -7.80 5.24 -4.58
C MET A 240 -8.62 3.94 -4.60
N VAL A 241 -9.88 3.96 -5.06
CA VAL A 241 -10.74 2.76 -5.17
C VAL A 241 -10.04 1.60 -5.91
N PRO A 242 -9.36 1.78 -7.06
CA PRO A 242 -8.64 0.69 -7.72
C PRO A 242 -7.53 0.06 -6.87
N VAL A 243 -6.79 0.85 -6.10
CA VAL A 243 -5.71 0.37 -5.22
C VAL A 243 -6.30 -0.47 -4.09
N ILE A 244 -7.35 0.03 -3.43
CA ILE A 244 -8.02 -0.69 -2.34
C ILE A 244 -8.68 -1.98 -2.88
N ALA A 245 -9.26 -1.96 -4.08
CA ALA A 245 -9.81 -3.15 -4.71
C ALA A 245 -8.72 -4.22 -4.99
N VAL A 246 -7.56 -3.81 -5.51
CA VAL A 246 -6.41 -4.70 -5.72
C VAL A 246 -5.89 -5.27 -4.39
N ASN A 247 -5.69 -4.44 -3.37
CA ASN A 247 -5.30 -4.89 -2.03
C ASN A 247 -6.31 -5.90 -1.47
N THR A 248 -7.61 -5.63 -1.62
CA THR A 248 -8.70 -6.49 -1.15
C THR A 248 -8.68 -7.84 -1.85
N ALA A 249 -8.48 -7.86 -3.17
CA ALA A 249 -8.39 -9.10 -3.95
C ALA A 249 -7.16 -9.94 -3.56
N ILE A 250 -5.99 -9.31 -3.39
CA ILE A 250 -4.75 -9.99 -2.97
C ILE A 250 -4.86 -10.54 -1.55
N PHE A 251 -5.49 -9.79 -0.63
CA PHE A 251 -5.72 -10.22 0.75
C PHE A 251 -6.75 -11.36 0.84
N ALA A 252 -7.86 -11.29 0.08
CA ALA A 252 -8.84 -12.36 -0.01
C ALA A 252 -8.24 -13.65 -0.61
N ALA A 253 -7.41 -13.52 -1.65
CA ALA A 253 -6.65 -14.64 -2.20
C ALA A 253 -5.68 -15.24 -1.17
N SER A 254 -4.97 -14.40 -0.41
CA SER A 254 -4.11 -14.84 0.69
C SER A 254 -4.90 -15.68 1.70
N ALA A 255 -6.03 -15.18 2.19
CA ALA A 255 -6.88 -15.87 3.17
C ALA A 255 -7.39 -17.23 2.63
N ALA A 256 -7.78 -17.29 1.36
CA ALA A 256 -8.17 -18.54 0.71
C ALA A 256 -7.01 -19.55 0.61
N TYR A 257 -5.78 -19.08 0.38
CA TYR A 257 -4.60 -19.95 0.29
C TYR A 257 -3.98 -20.30 1.66
N SER A 258 -4.22 -19.51 2.71
CA SER A 258 -3.84 -19.86 4.08
C SER A 258 -4.49 -21.17 4.57
N LEU A 259 -5.64 -21.54 4.01
CA LEU A 259 -6.30 -22.84 4.27
C LEU A 259 -5.64 -24.02 3.53
N ARG A 260 -4.80 -23.75 2.52
CA ARG A 260 -4.10 -24.76 1.69
C ARG A 260 -2.71 -24.24 1.27
N PRO A 261 -1.78 -23.97 2.20
CA PRO A 261 -0.52 -23.28 1.92
C PRO A 261 0.37 -24.04 0.93
N LEU A 262 0.38 -25.38 1.01
CA LEU A 262 1.11 -26.27 0.11
C LEU A 262 0.49 -26.40 -1.30
N SER A 263 -0.59 -25.67 -1.61
CA SER A 263 -1.15 -25.63 -2.96
C SER A 263 -0.21 -24.92 -3.95
N ARG A 264 -0.29 -25.28 -5.23
CA ARG A 264 0.47 -24.58 -6.30
C ARG A 264 0.14 -23.07 -6.33
N LEU A 265 -1.10 -22.71 -6.01
CA LEU A 265 -1.57 -21.32 -5.95
C LEU A 265 -1.01 -20.57 -4.74
N GLY A 266 -0.93 -21.19 -3.56
CA GLY A 266 -0.28 -20.60 -2.38
C GLY A 266 1.19 -20.28 -2.61
N ARG A 267 1.94 -21.21 -3.26
CA ARG A 267 3.33 -20.97 -3.67
C ARG A 267 3.48 -19.91 -4.77
N LEU A 268 2.52 -19.79 -5.68
CA LEU A 268 2.53 -18.72 -6.68
C LEU A 268 2.29 -17.36 -6.01
N TRP A 269 1.27 -17.27 -5.14
CA TRP A 269 0.94 -16.07 -4.39
C TRP A 269 2.14 -15.59 -3.55
N SER A 270 2.79 -16.48 -2.79
CA SER A 270 3.93 -16.09 -1.95
C SER A 270 5.13 -15.59 -2.76
N ARG A 271 5.41 -16.21 -3.92
CA ARG A 271 6.46 -15.76 -4.85
C ARG A 271 6.13 -14.45 -5.56
N THR A 272 4.86 -14.12 -5.74
CA THR A 272 4.44 -12.86 -6.39
C THR A 272 4.28 -11.71 -5.39
N PHE A 273 3.83 -11.97 -4.16
CA PHE A 273 3.34 -10.94 -3.24
C PHE A 273 4.12 -10.80 -1.92
N ILE A 274 5.16 -11.60 -1.68
CA ILE A 274 6.06 -11.43 -0.53
C ILE A 274 7.45 -11.01 -1.05
N HIS A 275 7.92 -9.83 -0.66
CA HIS A 275 9.29 -9.43 -0.97
C HIS A 275 10.26 -10.04 0.04
N SER A 276 11.11 -10.95 -0.43
CA SER A 276 12.27 -11.45 0.32
C SER A 276 13.55 -11.05 -0.41
N PRO A 277 14.45 -10.25 0.22
CA PRO A 277 15.67 -9.76 -0.44
C PRO A 277 16.60 -10.87 -0.98
N SER A 278 16.58 -12.04 -0.36
CA SER A 278 17.40 -13.21 -0.71
C SER A 278 16.83 -14.07 -1.86
N SER A 279 15.59 -13.82 -2.28
CA SER A 279 14.89 -14.61 -3.32
C SER A 279 15.42 -14.39 -4.74
N GLY A 280 16.09 -13.25 -4.99
CA GLY A 280 16.44 -12.78 -6.34
C GLY A 280 15.25 -12.28 -7.18
N GLN A 281 14.03 -12.22 -6.63
CA GLN A 281 12.81 -11.88 -7.37
C GLN A 281 12.51 -10.39 -7.25
N HIS A 282 13.29 -9.53 -7.93
CA HIS A 282 13.27 -8.08 -7.72
C HIS A 282 11.93 -7.38 -8.04
N HIS A 283 11.08 -7.95 -8.89
CA HIS A 283 9.72 -7.44 -9.14
C HIS A 283 8.85 -7.42 -7.87
N THR A 284 9.13 -8.32 -6.91
CA THR A 284 8.35 -8.42 -5.65
C THR A 284 8.43 -7.15 -4.80
N ILE A 285 9.43 -6.29 -4.99
CA ILE A 285 9.55 -4.98 -4.31
C ILE A 285 8.30 -4.11 -4.55
N LEU A 286 7.78 -4.12 -5.79
CA LEU A 286 6.55 -3.40 -6.13
C LEU A 286 5.31 -4.18 -5.68
N THR A 287 5.18 -5.45 -6.08
CA THR A 287 3.94 -6.21 -5.89
C THR A 287 3.65 -6.53 -4.42
N SER A 288 4.66 -6.69 -3.56
CA SER A 288 4.45 -6.86 -2.10
C SER A 288 3.88 -5.63 -1.42
N SER A 289 3.97 -4.45 -2.03
CA SER A 289 3.35 -3.23 -1.52
C SER A 289 1.82 -3.27 -1.58
N PHE A 290 1.22 -4.23 -2.29
CA PHE A 290 -0.24 -4.41 -2.39
C PHE A 290 -0.76 -5.59 -1.54
N ALA A 291 0.10 -6.24 -0.75
CA ALA A 291 -0.23 -7.44 0.00
C ALA A 291 -0.21 -7.20 1.52
N HIS A 292 -1.03 -7.93 2.28
CA HIS A 292 -1.14 -7.79 3.74
C HIS A 292 -1.17 -9.17 4.40
N SER A 293 -0.48 -9.30 5.54
CA SER A 293 -0.33 -10.56 6.29
C SER A 293 -1.40 -10.78 7.36
N ALA A 294 -2.11 -9.73 7.78
CA ALA A 294 -3.04 -9.77 8.90
C ALA A 294 -4.23 -8.80 8.67
N PRO A 295 -5.45 -9.14 9.14
CA PRO A 295 -6.64 -8.30 8.97
C PRO A 295 -6.48 -6.87 9.48
N MET A 296 -5.83 -6.66 10.62
CA MET A 296 -5.62 -5.31 11.19
C MET A 296 -4.62 -4.49 10.36
N HIS A 297 -3.57 -5.13 9.83
CA HIS A 297 -2.60 -4.47 8.94
C HIS A 297 -3.23 -4.09 7.59
N PHE A 298 -4.10 -4.95 7.07
CA PHE A 298 -4.95 -4.64 5.91
C PHE A 298 -5.89 -3.46 6.20
N LEU A 299 -6.63 -3.50 7.31
CA LEU A 299 -7.62 -2.48 7.67
C LEU A 299 -6.98 -1.09 7.82
N PHE A 300 -5.94 -0.96 8.64
CA PHE A 300 -5.33 0.35 8.91
C PHE A 300 -4.63 0.95 7.70
N ASN A 301 -3.93 0.13 6.91
CA ASN A 301 -3.29 0.65 5.70
C ASN A 301 -4.33 1.15 4.68
N ASN A 302 -5.40 0.40 4.43
CA ASN A 302 -6.45 0.83 3.50
C ASN A 302 -7.28 2.00 4.04
N LEU A 303 -7.48 2.10 5.36
CA LEU A 303 -8.09 3.28 5.99
C LEU A 303 -7.20 4.51 5.83
N ALA A 304 -5.89 4.41 6.06
CA ALA A 304 -4.95 5.51 5.83
C ALA A 304 -4.93 5.94 4.35
N LEU A 305 -4.88 4.99 3.41
CA LEU A 305 -5.00 5.26 1.97
C LEU A 305 -6.29 6.04 1.64
N TRP A 306 -7.42 5.61 2.19
CA TRP A 306 -8.73 6.26 1.98
C TRP A 306 -8.82 7.67 2.58
N SER A 307 -8.24 7.86 3.78
CA SER A 307 -8.30 9.13 4.51
C SER A 307 -7.37 10.20 3.91
N PHE A 308 -6.15 9.83 3.53
CA PHE A 308 -5.10 10.79 3.14
C PHE A 308 -4.97 11.01 1.63
N SER A 309 -5.70 10.27 0.78
CA SER A 309 -5.69 10.49 -0.68
C SER A 309 -6.57 11.63 -1.16
N ALA A 310 -7.63 11.98 -0.41
CA ALA A 310 -8.72 12.86 -0.83
C ALA A 310 -8.29 14.29 -1.22
N THR A 311 -7.24 14.81 -0.58
CA THR A 311 -6.92 16.24 -0.50
C THR A 311 -5.65 16.64 -1.26
N ILE A 312 -4.57 15.88 -1.10
CA ILE A 312 -3.21 16.35 -1.41
C ILE A 312 -2.97 16.64 -2.91
N PHE A 313 -3.42 15.76 -3.82
CA PHE A 313 -3.22 15.89 -5.28
C PHE A 313 -4.10 16.96 -5.97
N SER A 314 -4.95 17.67 -5.23
CA SER A 314 -5.66 18.87 -5.74
C SER A 314 -5.46 20.09 -4.83
N SER A 315 -4.54 19.99 -3.87
CA SER A 315 -4.24 21.04 -2.91
C SER A 315 -3.34 22.12 -3.51
N LYS A 316 -3.61 23.39 -3.19
CA LYS A 316 -2.74 24.50 -3.61
C LYS A 316 -1.27 24.29 -3.24
N PRO A 317 -0.90 23.88 -1.99
CA PRO A 317 0.50 23.72 -1.60
C PRO A 317 1.30 22.69 -2.41
N PHE A 318 0.65 21.69 -3.01
CA PHE A 318 1.31 20.70 -3.86
C PHE A 318 1.37 21.12 -5.34
N LEU A 319 0.40 21.91 -5.80
CA LEU A 319 0.27 22.29 -7.22
C LEU A 319 0.97 23.61 -7.58
N THR A 320 1.34 24.43 -6.59
CA THR A 320 2.11 25.67 -6.78
C THR A 320 3.60 25.48 -6.57
N SER A 321 4.43 26.31 -7.23
CA SER A 321 5.84 26.47 -6.85
C SER A 321 6.00 27.12 -5.48
N ASP A 322 7.23 27.12 -4.95
CA ASP A 322 7.61 27.90 -3.76
C ASP A 322 7.37 29.42 -3.95
N GLU A 323 7.33 29.90 -5.21
CA GLU A 323 6.99 31.27 -5.61
C GLU A 323 5.47 31.51 -5.73
N GLY A 324 4.64 30.50 -5.45
CA GLY A 324 3.18 30.57 -5.53
C GLY A 324 2.58 30.42 -6.95
N ILE A 325 3.41 30.16 -7.97
CA ILE A 325 2.96 30.00 -9.37
C ILE A 325 2.32 28.63 -9.54
N LEU A 326 1.07 28.57 -10.01
CA LEU A 326 0.39 27.31 -10.34
C LEU A 326 1.08 26.66 -11.55
N LYS A 327 1.72 25.51 -11.34
CA LYS A 327 2.39 24.72 -12.40
C LYS A 327 1.51 23.63 -12.99
N HIS A 328 0.43 23.27 -12.28
CA HIS A 328 -0.49 22.20 -12.65
C HIS A 328 -1.21 22.47 -13.97
N THR A 329 -1.25 21.46 -14.84
CA THR A 329 -2.05 21.48 -16.08
C THR A 329 -3.27 20.57 -15.96
N SER A 330 -4.42 21.06 -16.42
CA SER A 330 -5.73 20.41 -16.34
C SER A 330 -5.69 18.90 -16.65
N GLU A 331 -6.28 18.09 -15.77
CA GLU A 331 -6.44 16.63 -15.94
C GLU A 331 -7.90 16.20 -15.86
N ALA A 332 -8.28 15.19 -16.66
CA ALA A 332 -9.61 14.59 -16.57
C ALA A 332 -9.84 13.77 -15.28
N SER A 333 -8.77 13.22 -14.69
CA SER A 333 -8.82 12.41 -13.48
C SER A 333 -7.46 12.38 -12.77
N LEU A 334 -7.46 12.41 -11.44
CA LEU A 334 -6.25 12.23 -10.62
C LEU A 334 -5.76 10.77 -10.57
N ALA A 335 -6.58 9.81 -11.02
CA ALA A 335 -6.29 8.38 -10.90
C ALA A 335 -4.91 7.98 -11.46
N PRO A 336 -4.47 8.43 -12.65
CA PRO A 336 -3.18 8.02 -13.19
C PRO A 336 -2.02 8.55 -12.35
N HIS A 337 -2.07 9.83 -11.91
CA HIS A 337 -1.03 10.43 -11.07
C HIS A 337 -0.91 9.72 -9.72
N LEU A 338 -2.03 9.46 -9.06
CA LEU A 338 -2.07 8.78 -7.76
C LEU A 338 -1.60 7.33 -7.85
N LEU A 339 -1.98 6.59 -8.91
CA LEU A 339 -1.51 5.23 -9.16
C LEU A 339 0.00 5.19 -9.42
N ALA A 340 0.51 6.13 -10.22
CA ALA A 340 1.93 6.29 -10.49
C ALA A 340 2.72 6.60 -9.21
N PHE A 341 2.20 7.51 -8.39
CA PHE A 341 2.73 7.84 -7.08
C PHE A 341 2.77 6.61 -6.15
N CYS A 342 1.68 5.84 -6.04
CA CYS A 342 1.66 4.62 -5.22
C CYS A 342 2.73 3.61 -5.70
N ALA A 343 2.85 3.39 -7.01
CA ALA A 343 3.89 2.50 -7.55
C ALA A 343 5.31 2.95 -7.17
N LEU A 344 5.62 4.25 -7.31
CA LEU A 344 6.92 4.81 -6.91
C LEU A 344 7.13 4.77 -5.38
N ALA A 345 6.12 5.07 -4.58
CA ALA A 345 6.18 5.01 -3.11
C ALA A 345 6.50 3.59 -2.62
N GLY A 346 5.84 2.57 -3.19
CA GLY A 346 6.13 1.16 -2.89
C GLY A 346 7.54 0.76 -3.31
N ILE A 347 7.95 1.16 -4.52
CA ILE A 347 9.31 0.94 -5.01
C ILE A 347 10.36 1.59 -4.09
N SER A 348 10.21 2.86 -3.72
CA SER A 348 11.18 3.56 -2.87
C SER A 348 11.25 2.98 -1.45
N SER A 349 10.10 2.69 -0.85
CA SER A 349 9.95 2.02 0.44
C SER A 349 10.62 0.64 0.45
N GLY A 350 10.20 -0.26 -0.45
CA GLY A 350 10.71 -1.62 -0.52
C GLY A 350 12.17 -1.70 -0.99
N LEU A 351 12.62 -0.78 -1.85
CA LEU A 351 14.03 -0.70 -2.26
C LEU A 351 14.91 -0.28 -1.08
N LEU A 352 14.52 0.70 -0.26
CA LEU A 352 15.33 1.07 0.92
C LEU A 352 15.49 -0.11 1.88
N SER A 353 14.39 -0.81 2.21
CA SER A 353 14.47 -2.03 3.03
C SER A 353 15.34 -3.11 2.37
N HIS A 354 15.22 -3.32 1.05
CA HIS A 354 16.08 -4.27 0.31
C HIS A 354 17.57 -3.90 0.43
N LEU A 355 17.92 -2.64 0.18
CA LEU A 355 19.29 -2.14 0.21
C LEU A 355 19.91 -2.26 1.61
N VAL A 356 19.16 -1.93 2.66
CA VAL A 356 19.63 -2.08 4.04
C VAL A 356 19.85 -3.55 4.41
N ASN A 357 18.93 -4.45 4.02
CA ASN A 357 19.12 -5.89 4.23
C ASN A 357 20.29 -6.44 3.41
N ALA A 358 20.51 -5.94 2.19
CA ALA A 358 21.65 -6.29 1.34
C ALA A 358 23.00 -5.81 1.90
N ALA A 359 23.03 -4.67 2.58
CA ALA A 359 24.19 -4.13 3.28
C ALA A 359 24.47 -4.90 4.59
N ARG A 360 23.43 -5.17 5.39
CA ARG A 360 23.50 -5.98 6.62
C ARG A 360 24.03 -7.38 6.34
N TRP A 361 23.56 -8.03 5.26
CA TRP A 361 24.11 -9.30 4.79
C TRP A 361 25.61 -9.19 4.49
N ARG A 362 26.02 -8.24 3.64
CA ARG A 362 27.42 -8.05 3.24
C ARG A 362 28.34 -7.84 4.45
N PHE A 363 27.91 -7.02 5.40
CA PHE A 363 28.65 -6.71 6.62
C PHE A 363 28.81 -7.93 7.53
N LEU A 364 27.73 -8.70 7.75
CA LEU A 364 27.79 -9.91 8.57
C LEU A 364 28.60 -11.02 7.88
N ALA A 365 28.42 -11.21 6.57
CA ALA A 365 29.17 -12.19 5.78
C ALA A 365 30.68 -11.91 5.83
N ALA A 366 31.09 -10.64 5.78
CA ALA A 366 32.49 -10.21 5.89
C ALA A 366 33.08 -10.39 7.31
N ARG A 367 32.26 -10.56 8.35
CA ARG A 367 32.72 -10.66 9.75
C ARG A 367 32.57 -12.05 10.36
N ALA A 368 31.56 -12.82 9.97
CA ALA A 368 31.21 -14.12 10.53
C ALA A 368 31.01 -15.22 9.46
N GLY A 369 31.14 -14.88 8.16
CA GLY A 369 30.97 -15.82 7.05
C GLY A 369 29.55 -15.86 6.47
N GLU A 370 29.45 -16.38 5.25
CA GLU A 370 28.21 -16.36 4.45
C GLU A 370 27.09 -17.23 5.06
N ALA A 371 27.42 -18.30 5.78
CA ALA A 371 26.44 -19.15 6.48
C ALA A 371 25.70 -18.36 7.57
N VAL A 372 26.43 -17.68 8.46
CA VAL A 372 25.86 -16.84 9.54
C VAL A 372 25.05 -15.66 8.99
N ALA A 373 25.47 -15.09 7.85
CA ALA A 373 24.68 -14.08 7.14
C ALA A 373 23.36 -14.66 6.58
N ARG A 374 23.42 -15.88 6.02
CA ARG A 374 22.28 -16.62 5.49
C ARG A 374 21.30 -17.00 6.59
N SER A 375 21.74 -17.61 7.70
CA SER A 375 20.85 -17.99 8.82
C SER A 375 20.08 -16.79 9.38
N LYS A 376 20.75 -15.64 9.53
CA LYS A 376 20.17 -14.43 10.13
C LYS A 376 19.25 -13.62 9.20
N TYR A 377 19.56 -13.55 7.90
CA TYR A 377 18.88 -12.67 6.95
C TYR A 377 18.17 -13.39 5.79
N GLY A 378 18.47 -14.67 5.54
CA GLY A 378 17.97 -15.46 4.40
C GLY A 378 16.47 -15.66 4.35
N LEU A 379 15.79 -15.62 5.51
CA LEU A 379 14.34 -15.74 5.62
C LEU A 379 13.62 -14.39 5.86
N THR A 380 14.34 -13.26 5.76
CA THR A 380 13.73 -11.92 5.87
C THR A 380 12.68 -11.73 4.78
N ALA A 381 11.48 -11.28 5.17
CA ALA A 381 10.35 -11.07 4.28
C ALA A 381 9.63 -9.77 4.68
N SER A 382 9.07 -9.08 3.69
CA SER A 382 8.37 -7.80 3.81
C SER A 382 7.19 -7.75 2.84
N LEU A 383 6.11 -7.11 3.26
CA LEU A 383 4.88 -6.84 2.49
C LEU A 383 4.06 -5.77 3.23
N GLY A 384 3.24 -5.03 2.50
CA GLY A 384 2.35 -4.00 3.07
C GLY A 384 2.36 -2.70 2.30
N SER A 385 1.18 -2.08 2.18
CA SER A 385 1.01 -0.74 1.63
C SER A 385 1.38 0.40 2.61
N SER A 386 2.05 0.09 3.73
CA SER A 386 2.46 1.11 4.71
C SER A 386 3.41 2.15 4.12
N GLY A 387 4.24 1.79 3.14
CA GLY A 387 5.06 2.74 2.38
C GLY A 387 4.24 3.79 1.63
N PHE A 388 3.10 3.40 1.03
CA PHE A 388 2.16 4.34 0.41
C PHE A 388 1.55 5.27 1.46
N ALA A 389 1.10 4.69 2.59
CA ALA A 389 0.46 5.42 3.68
C ALA A 389 1.41 6.45 4.29
N TYR A 390 2.65 6.07 4.64
CA TYR A 390 3.68 6.99 5.13
C TYR A 390 3.97 8.12 4.14
N SER A 391 4.04 7.81 2.85
CA SER A 391 4.25 8.82 1.82
C SER A 391 3.10 9.85 1.79
N LEU A 392 1.84 9.40 1.81
CA LEU A 392 0.66 10.28 1.87
C LEU A 392 0.57 11.06 3.19
N LEU A 393 0.87 10.44 4.33
CA LEU A 393 0.89 11.12 5.63
C LEU A 393 1.90 12.26 5.63
N VAL A 394 3.14 12.03 5.16
CA VAL A 394 4.17 13.06 5.08
C VAL A 394 3.74 14.19 4.14
N MET A 395 3.23 13.89 2.95
CA MET A 395 2.77 14.95 2.04
C MET A 395 1.62 15.77 2.64
N ASN A 396 0.65 15.13 3.32
CA ASN A 396 -0.43 15.85 3.99
C ASN A 396 0.06 16.68 5.19
N ALA A 397 1.06 16.20 5.94
CA ALA A 397 1.67 16.95 7.04
C ALA A 397 2.47 18.16 6.58
N LEU A 398 3.02 18.13 5.36
CA LEU A 398 3.70 19.27 4.73
C LEU A 398 2.69 20.28 4.16
N ALA A 399 1.59 19.81 3.56
CA ALA A 399 0.56 20.69 3.00
C ALA A 399 -0.37 21.31 4.05
N PHE A 400 -0.67 20.59 5.12
CA PHE A 400 -1.69 20.92 6.11
C PHE A 400 -1.21 20.57 7.55
N PRO A 401 -0.13 21.18 8.05
CA PRO A 401 0.52 20.75 9.31
C PRO A 401 -0.40 20.75 10.53
N ASP A 402 -1.33 21.70 10.60
CA ASP A 402 -2.29 21.89 11.68
C ASP A 402 -3.58 21.03 11.56
N ALA A 403 -3.72 20.26 10.48
CA ALA A 403 -4.89 19.39 10.27
C ALA A 403 -4.96 18.35 11.39
N GLN A 404 -6.10 18.31 12.09
CA GLN A 404 -6.29 17.42 13.23
C GLN A 404 -6.54 15.99 12.77
N VAL A 405 -5.71 15.05 13.22
CA VAL A 405 -5.90 13.61 13.02
C VAL A 405 -6.25 12.94 14.35
N GLY A 406 -7.33 12.16 14.34
CA GLY A 406 -7.77 11.37 15.49
C GLY A 406 -7.09 10.00 15.53
N LEU A 407 -6.87 9.47 16.73
CA LEU A 407 -6.49 8.06 16.89
C LEU A 407 -7.68 7.16 16.57
N ILE A 408 -7.49 6.15 15.73
CA ILE A 408 -8.58 5.29 15.19
C ILE A 408 -9.44 4.66 16.31
N PHE A 409 -8.83 4.31 17.45
CA PHE A 409 -9.53 3.75 18.62
C PHE A 409 -9.90 4.76 19.71
N LEU A 410 -9.37 5.99 19.63
CA LEU A 410 -9.62 7.07 20.58
C LEU A 410 -9.92 8.35 19.79
N PRO A 411 -11.02 8.41 19.02
CA PRO A 411 -11.32 9.53 18.12
C PRO A 411 -11.56 10.86 18.85
N MET A 412 -11.80 10.81 20.17
CA MET A 412 -11.87 11.98 21.05
C MET A 412 -10.49 12.62 21.31
N ILE A 413 -9.40 11.92 21.00
CA ILE A 413 -8.02 12.41 21.07
C ILE A 413 -7.57 12.69 19.64
N SER A 414 -7.40 13.97 19.33
CA SER A 414 -6.82 14.44 18.07
C SER A 414 -5.61 15.33 18.33
N PHE A 415 -4.70 15.36 17.37
CA PHE A 415 -3.51 16.20 17.39
C PHE A 415 -3.16 16.66 15.96
N PRO A 416 -2.35 17.71 15.79
CA PRO A 416 -1.85 18.14 14.48
C PRO A 416 -1.10 17.01 13.77
N ILE A 417 -1.44 16.75 12.50
CA ILE A 417 -0.84 15.68 11.69
C ILE A 417 0.69 15.79 11.61
N ALA A 418 1.26 17.00 11.65
CA ALA A 418 2.71 17.20 11.71
C ALA A 418 3.35 16.57 12.96
N GLN A 419 2.71 16.67 14.12
CA GLN A 419 3.16 16.02 15.36
C GLN A 419 3.01 14.50 15.27
N GLY A 420 1.92 14.03 14.65
CA GLY A 420 1.69 12.61 14.38
C GLY A 420 2.80 11.98 13.51
N VAL A 421 3.12 12.62 12.39
CA VAL A 421 4.20 12.19 11.48
C VAL A 421 5.56 12.22 12.17
N LEU A 422 5.87 13.29 12.93
CA LEU A 422 7.10 13.36 13.71
C LEU A 422 7.21 12.21 14.72
N GLY A 423 6.13 11.91 15.45
CA GLY A 423 6.07 10.79 16.40
C GLY A 423 6.25 9.42 15.74
N LEU A 424 5.62 9.20 14.58
CA LEU A 424 5.78 7.97 13.80
C LEU A 424 7.22 7.78 13.29
N VAL A 425 7.82 8.81 12.68
CA VAL A 425 9.20 8.75 12.22
C VAL A 425 10.18 8.55 13.38
N ALA A 426 9.94 9.21 14.52
CA ALA A 426 10.74 8.99 15.73
C ALA A 426 10.62 7.54 16.26
N LEU A 427 9.42 6.96 16.22
CA LEU A 427 9.18 5.56 16.60
C LEU A 427 9.92 4.58 15.68
N ASP A 428 9.94 4.83 14.37
CA ASP A 428 10.72 4.01 13.43
C ASP A 428 12.23 4.15 13.64
N VAL A 429 12.74 5.36 13.91
CA VAL A 429 14.15 5.57 14.26
C VAL A 429 14.53 4.83 15.54
N VAL A 430 13.69 4.89 16.59
CA VAL A 430 13.88 4.10 17.82
C VAL A 430 13.80 2.61 17.52
N GLY A 431 12.87 2.16 16.67
CA GLY A 431 12.76 0.77 16.24
C GLY A 431 14.00 0.27 15.51
N VAL A 432 14.56 1.07 14.62
CA VAL A 432 15.85 0.81 13.95
C VAL A 432 17.00 0.69 14.97
N LEU A 433 17.12 1.65 15.89
CA LEU A 433 18.20 1.70 16.88
C LEU A 433 18.12 0.56 17.91
N ARG A 434 16.91 0.15 18.30
CA ARG A 434 16.67 -0.96 19.24
C ARG A 434 16.52 -2.33 18.57
N GLY A 435 16.60 -2.39 17.24
CA GLY A 435 16.51 -3.64 16.47
C GLY A 435 15.12 -4.30 16.52
N TRP A 436 14.05 -3.52 16.68
CA TRP A 436 12.68 -4.02 16.63
C TRP A 436 12.36 -4.62 15.25
N ARG A 437 11.54 -5.68 15.24
CA ARG A 437 11.22 -6.48 14.03
C ARG A 437 9.71 -6.65 13.79
N MET A 438 8.86 -5.98 14.59
CA MET A 438 7.40 -6.03 14.43
C MET A 438 6.93 -5.30 13.17
N PHE A 439 7.68 -4.27 12.74
CA PHE A 439 7.43 -3.49 11.54
C PHE A 439 8.69 -3.41 10.68
N ASP A 440 8.52 -3.18 9.37
CA ASP A 440 9.64 -2.82 8.50
C ASP A 440 9.91 -1.31 8.60
N HIS A 441 10.60 -0.93 9.67
CA HIS A 441 10.97 0.45 9.95
C HIS A 441 11.78 1.11 8.80
N TRP A 442 12.54 0.33 8.03
CA TRP A 442 13.29 0.86 6.88
C TRP A 442 12.40 1.13 5.68
N ALA A 443 11.37 0.29 5.46
CA ALA A 443 10.33 0.57 4.48
C ALA A 443 9.56 1.85 4.84
N HIS A 444 9.14 2.02 6.10
CA HIS A 444 8.45 3.22 6.57
C HIS A 444 9.28 4.50 6.36
N LEU A 445 10.55 4.49 6.79
CA LEU A 445 11.48 5.62 6.58
C LEU A 445 11.72 5.91 5.09
N GLY A 446 11.72 4.87 4.24
CA GLY A 446 11.80 5.01 2.78
C GLY A 446 10.57 5.66 2.18
N GLY A 447 9.37 5.28 2.65
CA GLY A 447 8.11 5.95 2.32
C GLY A 447 8.06 7.40 2.82
N ALA A 448 8.55 7.67 4.03
CA ALA A 448 8.59 9.03 4.58
C ALA A 448 9.52 9.96 3.77
N ALA A 449 10.73 9.49 3.45
CA ALA A 449 11.67 10.21 2.62
C ALA A 449 11.13 10.42 1.19
N PHE A 450 10.49 9.41 0.60
CA PHE A 450 9.83 9.53 -0.70
C PHE A 450 8.69 10.56 -0.66
N GLY A 451 7.82 10.52 0.35
CA GLY A 451 6.72 11.48 0.52
C GLY A 451 7.21 12.93 0.60
N TYR A 452 8.29 13.19 1.36
CA TYR A 452 8.90 14.52 1.43
C TYR A 452 9.46 14.98 0.08
N LEU A 453 10.23 14.14 -0.60
CA LEU A 453 10.81 14.46 -1.92
C LEU A 453 9.72 14.63 -2.99
N TYR A 454 8.67 13.81 -2.95
CA TYR A 454 7.55 13.89 -3.88
C TYR A 454 6.67 15.10 -3.61
N PHE A 455 6.51 15.55 -2.36
CA PHE A 455 5.86 16.84 -2.07
C PHE A 455 6.60 18.00 -2.75
N LYS A 456 7.93 18.06 -2.64
CA LYS A 456 8.74 19.14 -3.21
C LYS A 456 8.93 19.11 -4.73
N HIS A 457 8.92 17.92 -5.34
CA HIS A 457 9.33 17.77 -6.75
C HIS A 457 8.37 16.94 -7.61
N GLY A 458 7.41 16.24 -7.00
CA GLY A 458 6.53 15.28 -7.67
C GLY A 458 5.56 15.94 -8.66
N ASN A 459 5.04 17.12 -8.37
CA ASN A 459 4.22 17.89 -9.31
C ASN A 459 5.04 18.33 -10.54
N ASP A 460 6.21 18.95 -10.33
CA ASP A 460 7.13 19.33 -11.41
C ASP A 460 7.57 18.15 -12.28
N LEU A 461 7.84 16.98 -11.68
CA LEU A 461 8.19 15.76 -12.41
C LEU A 461 7.02 15.23 -13.23
N TRP A 462 5.80 15.27 -12.68
CA TRP A 462 4.59 14.84 -13.36
C TRP A 462 4.24 15.76 -14.53
N GLU A 463 4.30 17.08 -14.34
CA GLU A 463 4.03 18.07 -15.39
C GLU A 463 5.02 17.98 -16.53
N ARG A 464 6.33 17.85 -16.24
CA ARG A 464 7.34 17.57 -17.27
C ARG A 464 7.01 16.30 -18.04
N LYS A 465 6.62 15.21 -17.34
CA LYS A 465 6.32 13.95 -18.02
C LYS A 465 5.03 13.98 -18.85
N LYS A 466 4.00 14.72 -18.41
CA LYS A 466 2.82 15.03 -19.23
C LYS A 466 3.20 15.88 -20.44
N ALA A 467 4.08 16.88 -20.30
CA ALA A 467 4.52 17.74 -21.40
C ALA A 467 5.27 16.95 -22.50
N ASP A 468 6.19 16.05 -22.13
CA ASP A 468 6.86 15.12 -23.07
C ASP A 468 5.83 14.36 -23.91
N TRP A 469 4.82 13.77 -23.25
CA TRP A 469 3.79 12.99 -23.92
C TRP A 469 2.82 13.83 -24.75
N ARG A 470 2.46 15.04 -24.31
CA ARG A 470 1.65 15.98 -25.11
C ARG A 470 2.35 16.39 -26.40
N LYS A 471 3.65 16.67 -26.36
CA LYS A 471 4.44 17.00 -27.56
C LYS A 471 4.46 15.85 -28.58
N ASN A 472 4.60 14.62 -28.11
CA ASN A 472 4.54 13.43 -28.96
C ASN A 472 3.12 13.18 -29.51
N TRP A 473 2.08 13.44 -28.70
CA TRP A 473 0.68 13.32 -29.08
C TRP A 473 0.29 14.34 -30.17
N SER A 474 0.65 15.62 -30.02
CA SER A 474 0.37 16.64 -31.02
C SER A 474 1.01 16.32 -32.36
N PHE A 475 2.29 15.89 -32.36
CA PHE A 475 2.99 15.46 -33.58
C PHE A 475 2.30 14.26 -34.26
N THR A 476 1.79 13.31 -33.47
CA THR A 476 1.08 12.14 -34.00
C THR A 476 -0.28 12.51 -34.60
N MET A 477 -1.01 13.44 -33.99
CA MET A 477 -2.29 13.94 -34.51
C MET A 477 -2.12 14.79 -35.77
N GLU A 478 -1.12 15.66 -35.81
CA GLU A 478 -0.75 16.45 -37.00
C GLU A 478 -0.46 15.53 -38.19
N TYR A 479 0.42 14.53 -37.99
CA TYR A 479 0.75 13.53 -39.00
C TYR A 479 -0.47 12.72 -39.49
N HIS A 480 -1.40 12.34 -38.61
CA HIS A 480 -2.62 11.67 -39.03
C HIS A 480 -3.56 12.60 -39.81
N SER A 481 -3.71 13.86 -39.40
CA SER A 481 -4.53 14.84 -40.12
C SER A 481 -3.98 15.15 -41.52
N ASP A 482 -2.65 15.20 -41.69
CA ASP A 482 -2.01 15.37 -43.00
C ASP A 482 -2.26 14.16 -43.92
N LEU A 483 -2.16 12.94 -43.38
CA LEU A 483 -2.44 11.70 -44.12
C LEU A 483 -3.91 11.59 -44.55
N ASP A 484 -4.84 11.94 -43.68
CA ASP A 484 -6.27 11.92 -44.00
C ASP A 484 -6.61 13.01 -45.03
N ALA A 485 -6.05 14.23 -44.89
CA ALA A 485 -6.16 15.27 -45.91
C ALA A 485 -5.50 14.87 -47.25
N GLU A 486 -4.41 14.09 -47.25
CA GLU A 486 -3.81 13.55 -48.48
C GLU A 486 -4.65 12.44 -49.11
N ARG A 487 -5.38 11.65 -48.31
CA ARG A 487 -6.37 10.68 -48.80
C ARG A 487 -7.57 11.38 -49.42
N GLU A 488 -8.13 12.38 -48.75
CA GLU A 488 -9.25 13.18 -49.27
C GLU A 488 -8.88 13.93 -50.56
N ARG A 489 -7.63 14.35 -50.74
CA ARG A 489 -7.13 14.92 -52.01
C ARG A 489 -6.92 13.90 -53.15
N LYS A 490 -7.03 12.60 -52.88
CA LYS A 490 -6.83 11.50 -53.84
C LYS A 490 -8.12 10.75 -54.19
N VAL A 491 -9.25 11.16 -53.61
CA VAL A 491 -10.62 10.69 -53.89
C VAL A 491 -11.35 11.74 -54.70
#